data_AF-A0A4Q5KVL9-F1
#
_entry.id   AF-A0A4Q5KVL9-F1
#
_cell.length_a   1.000
_cell.length_b   1.000
_cell.length_c   1.000
_cell.angle_alpha   90.00
_cell.angle_beta   90.00
_cell.angle_gamma   90.00
#
_symmetry.space_group_name_H-M   'P 1'
#
loop_
_entity.id
_entity.type
_entity.pdbx_description
1 polymer ?
#
loop_
_entity_poly.entity_id
_entity_poly.type
_entity_poly.pdbx_seq_one_letter_code
_entity_poly.pdbx_strand_id
1 'polypeptide(L)'
;MKITPSLLGSLIALSLSGCNSSDDSNSTVSTSTIKAIDGYLANASVYIDRNNNNIADENEFVGVTSERGELTIDSSQLTHPIIIKAIAGQTYDLDKGGRLTQSYELMADTSTTIITPFTTLAKINDITMETLAAQLGYDTTLINSDYVKAKETNATAEQVHLLARSSMTTLNDTVVNSIKNKEAITQGVTTINNKVDELVNAGNNLNNIVIDASGNSTPMPPTLTRYLADTTLYQFSTNEFWFEHDLYSKMVFKDNTLTATTSQGEHIADLPISITNNTYTAKGTELEEEFIYFSHDFSLIVTSDGAMDFATTDASIIDENTNTVNFNFIPATASMFQGKEVYWLIDDAENSPTANVSLIEFSFDEIGDTGRYVNGNIKGGFTWYINADNQLTIVRDSEAKDWIFQPVMTNDDMIVSVMRHAPLEAHKYSRIPMFLINNKDLAESLKQEWIK
;
A
#
# COMPACT_ATOMS: atom_id res chain seq x y z
N MET A 1 -8.43 -23.56 38.21
CA MET A 1 -9.86 -23.23 38.41
C MET A 1 -10.62 -23.82 37.23
N LYS A 2 -11.48 -24.83 37.46
CA LYS A 2 -12.24 -25.51 36.40
C LYS A 2 -13.42 -24.62 35.99
N ILE A 3 -13.59 -24.36 34.70
CA ILE A 3 -14.82 -23.75 34.16
C ILE A 3 -15.39 -24.70 33.11
N THR A 4 -16.66 -25.04 33.32
CA THR A 4 -17.51 -25.93 32.53
C THR A 4 -18.15 -25.20 31.34
N PRO A 5 -18.43 -25.88 30.21
CA PRO A 5 -19.22 -25.32 29.12
C PRO A 5 -20.72 -25.51 29.36
N SER A 6 -21.52 -24.47 29.17
CA SER A 6 -22.99 -24.54 29.19
C SER A 6 -23.52 -24.65 27.77
N LEU A 7 -24.38 -25.64 27.59
CA LEU A 7 -25.08 -26.06 26.38
C LEU A 7 -26.47 -25.40 26.29
N LEU A 8 -27.08 -25.47 25.09
CA LEU A 8 -28.50 -25.25 24.72
C LEU A 8 -28.96 -23.79 24.61
N GLY A 9 -29.62 -23.34 23.54
CA GLY A 9 -30.28 -24.02 22.43
C GLY A 9 -31.68 -23.42 22.24
N SER A 10 -32.07 -23.04 21.02
CA SER A 10 -33.49 -22.89 20.66
C SER A 10 -33.69 -22.89 19.14
N LEU A 11 -34.29 -23.98 18.65
CA LEU A 11 -34.98 -24.05 17.36
C LEU A 11 -36.32 -23.33 17.49
N ILE A 12 -36.68 -22.47 16.52
CA ILE A 12 -38.08 -22.16 16.24
C ILE A 12 -38.35 -22.30 14.75
N ALA A 13 -39.40 -23.07 14.47
CA ALA A 13 -39.82 -23.59 13.19
C ALA A 13 -40.55 -22.56 12.31
N LEU A 14 -40.50 -22.85 11.01
CA LEU A 14 -41.26 -22.21 9.95
C LEU A 14 -42.78 -22.36 10.16
N SER A 15 -43.50 -21.24 10.10
CA SER A 15 -44.94 -21.22 9.83
C SER A 15 -45.20 -20.31 8.63
N LEU A 16 -45.55 -20.93 7.49
CA LEU A 16 -46.27 -20.25 6.42
C LEU A 16 -47.71 -19.99 6.88
N SER A 17 -48.17 -18.75 6.75
CA SER A 17 -49.58 -18.35 6.76
C SER A 17 -49.72 -17.07 5.93
N GLY A 18 -50.75 -17.04 5.09
CA GLY A 18 -50.82 -16.21 3.89
C GLY A 18 -51.42 -14.80 4.03
N CYS A 19 -51.25 -14.07 2.93
CA CYS A 19 -52.13 -13.05 2.31
C CYS A 19 -52.65 -11.89 3.18
N ASN A 20 -52.16 -10.68 2.92
CA ASN A 20 -53.05 -9.54 2.72
C ASN A 20 -52.40 -8.46 1.84
N SER A 21 -53.17 -8.01 0.85
CA SER A 21 -52.88 -6.96 -0.11
C SER A 21 -52.83 -5.59 0.58
N SER A 22 -51.68 -4.92 0.49
CA SER A 22 -51.57 -3.47 0.60
C SER A 22 -50.56 -3.03 -0.44
N ASP A 23 -51.03 -2.25 -1.43
CA ASP A 23 -50.19 -1.56 -2.41
C ASP A 23 -49.30 -0.54 -1.68
N ASP A 24 -48.17 -1.01 -1.15
CA ASP A 24 -47.03 -0.15 -0.93
C ASP A 24 -46.28 -0.09 -2.25
N SER A 25 -46.35 1.08 -2.88
CA SER A 25 -45.51 1.47 -4.01
C SER A 25 -44.05 1.56 -3.54
N ASN A 26 -43.46 0.39 -3.31
CA ASN A 26 -42.04 0.26 -3.06
C ASN A 26 -41.35 0.59 -4.38
N SER A 27 -41.01 1.86 -4.56
CA SER A 27 -40.19 2.33 -5.67
C SER A 27 -38.87 1.59 -5.57
N THR A 28 -38.73 0.52 -6.34
CA THR A 28 -37.49 -0.24 -6.45
C THR A 28 -36.46 0.71 -7.05
N VAL A 29 -35.57 1.24 -6.19
CA VAL A 29 -34.42 2.02 -6.63
C VAL A 29 -33.60 1.11 -7.54
N SER A 30 -33.49 1.47 -8.82
CA SER A 30 -32.63 0.76 -9.75
C SER A 30 -31.19 0.95 -9.31
N THR A 31 -30.45 -0.13 -9.15
CA THR A 31 -29.04 -0.09 -8.77
C THR A 31 -28.15 -0.49 -9.94
N SER A 32 -26.93 0.03 -9.92
CA SER A 32 -25.86 -0.29 -10.87
C SER A 32 -24.58 -0.57 -10.10
N THR A 33 -23.76 -1.48 -10.64
CA THR A 33 -22.44 -1.80 -10.06
C THR A 33 -21.37 -1.09 -10.87
N ILE A 34 -20.59 -0.27 -10.19
CA ILE A 34 -19.34 0.28 -10.70
C ILE A 34 -18.19 -0.66 -10.37
N LYS A 35 -17.16 -0.67 -11.21
CA LYS A 35 -15.96 -1.48 -11.02
C LYS A 35 -14.71 -0.68 -11.33
N ALA A 36 -13.77 -0.63 -10.38
CA ALA A 36 -12.47 0.03 -10.53
C ALA A 36 -11.37 -1.00 -10.82
N ILE A 37 -10.64 -0.82 -11.93
CA ILE A 37 -9.67 -1.80 -12.42
C ILE A 37 -8.39 -1.12 -12.94
N ASP A 38 -7.29 -1.33 -12.21
CA ASP A 38 -5.89 -1.43 -12.69
C ASP A 38 -5.49 -2.93 -12.58
N GLY A 39 -5.17 -3.42 -11.39
CA GLY A 39 -5.80 -4.63 -10.85
C GLY A 39 -7.13 -4.28 -10.17
N TYR A 40 -7.81 -5.24 -9.55
CA TYR A 40 -9.00 -4.86 -8.77
C TYR A 40 -8.61 -3.92 -7.63
N LEU A 41 -9.19 -2.72 -7.61
CA LEU A 41 -8.89 -1.70 -6.61
C LEU A 41 -9.83 -1.85 -5.42
N ALA A 42 -9.40 -2.54 -4.37
CA ALA A 42 -10.19 -2.74 -3.16
C ALA A 42 -9.97 -1.59 -2.16
N ASN A 43 -11.03 -1.19 -1.45
CA ASN A 43 -11.02 -0.04 -0.54
C ASN A 43 -10.59 1.28 -1.22
N ALA A 44 -10.94 1.46 -2.50
CA ALA A 44 -10.81 2.74 -3.19
C ALA A 44 -12.04 3.59 -2.95
N SER A 45 -11.85 4.89 -2.72
CA SER A 45 -12.93 5.84 -2.50
C SER A 45 -13.58 6.23 -3.82
N VAL A 46 -14.91 6.32 -3.83
CA VAL A 46 -15.71 6.59 -5.02
C VAL A 46 -16.41 7.92 -4.87
N TYR A 47 -16.27 8.76 -5.89
CA TYR A 47 -16.85 10.09 -5.97
C TYR A 47 -17.66 10.22 -7.26
N ILE A 48 -18.78 10.93 -7.18
CA ILE A 48 -19.63 11.25 -8.33
C ILE A 48 -19.51 12.74 -8.59
N ASP A 49 -18.83 13.11 -9.68
CA ASP A 49 -18.49 14.49 -10.06
C ASP A 49 -19.74 15.23 -10.56
N ARG A 50 -20.57 15.70 -9.63
CA ARG A 50 -21.86 16.32 -9.91
C ARG A 50 -21.70 17.73 -10.45
N ASN A 51 -20.60 18.39 -10.10
CA ASN A 51 -20.30 19.75 -10.54
C ASN A 51 -19.45 19.80 -11.83
N ASN A 52 -18.96 18.65 -12.31
CA ASN A 52 -18.12 18.47 -13.52
C ASN A 52 -16.78 19.24 -13.46
N ASN A 53 -16.18 19.36 -12.27
CA ASN A 53 -14.88 20.01 -12.10
C ASN A 53 -13.68 19.03 -12.24
N ASN A 54 -13.95 17.73 -12.38
CA ASN A 54 -12.96 16.64 -12.39
C ASN A 54 -12.13 16.53 -11.09
N ILE A 55 -12.71 16.94 -9.96
CA ILE A 55 -12.09 16.89 -8.62
C ILE A 55 -12.97 15.99 -7.75
N ALA A 56 -12.33 15.10 -6.99
CA ALA A 56 -13.01 14.30 -5.98
C ALA A 56 -13.35 15.17 -4.75
N ASP A 57 -14.46 15.92 -4.82
CA ASP A 57 -14.90 16.77 -3.72
C ASP A 57 -15.51 15.94 -2.57
N GLU A 58 -15.24 16.30 -1.31
CA GLU A 58 -15.71 15.55 -0.13
C GLU A 58 -17.24 15.37 -0.08
N ASN A 59 -18.00 16.36 -0.55
CA ASN A 59 -19.47 16.28 -0.62
C ASN A 59 -19.99 15.41 -1.79
N GLU A 60 -19.09 14.85 -2.60
CA GLU A 60 -19.39 13.98 -3.73
C GLU A 60 -19.07 12.50 -3.46
N PHE A 61 -18.47 12.21 -2.30
CA PHE A 61 -18.17 10.85 -1.85
C PHE A 61 -19.45 10.00 -1.73
N VAL A 62 -19.40 8.76 -2.25
CA VAL A 62 -20.53 7.82 -2.22
C VAL A 62 -20.24 6.48 -1.57
N GLY A 63 -18.97 6.11 -1.38
CA GLY A 63 -18.60 4.86 -0.73
C GLY A 63 -17.21 4.37 -1.11
N VAL A 64 -16.90 3.15 -0.67
CA VAL A 64 -15.63 2.47 -0.97
C VAL A 64 -15.88 1.16 -1.73
N THR A 65 -14.96 0.80 -2.63
CA THR A 65 -15.02 -0.45 -3.37
C THR A 65 -14.74 -1.66 -2.47
N SER A 66 -15.40 -2.78 -2.79
CA SER A 66 -15.16 -4.10 -2.18
C SER A 66 -13.84 -4.73 -2.64
N GLU A 67 -13.51 -5.92 -2.12
CA GLU A 67 -12.35 -6.73 -2.53
C GLU A 67 -12.28 -7.03 -4.04
N ARG A 68 -13.40 -6.91 -4.76
CA ARG A 68 -13.46 -7.12 -6.22
C ARG A 68 -13.39 -5.82 -7.02
N GLY A 69 -13.06 -4.71 -6.37
CA GLY A 69 -13.11 -3.37 -6.95
C GLY A 69 -14.53 -2.88 -7.25
N GLU A 70 -15.55 -3.49 -6.65
CA GLU A 70 -16.96 -3.23 -6.96
C GLU A 70 -17.64 -2.37 -5.89
N LEU A 71 -18.48 -1.42 -6.31
CA LEU A 71 -19.43 -0.70 -5.46
C LEU A 71 -20.79 -0.64 -6.14
N THR A 72 -21.88 -0.88 -5.39
CA THR A 72 -23.24 -0.75 -5.90
C THR A 72 -23.80 0.62 -5.52
N ILE A 73 -24.27 1.37 -6.53
CA ILE A 73 -24.85 2.71 -6.37
C ILE A 73 -26.25 2.78 -7.00
N ASP A 74 -26.99 3.84 -6.69
CA ASP A 74 -28.24 4.16 -7.41
C ASP A 74 -27.91 4.52 -8.86
N SER A 75 -28.57 3.85 -9.81
CA SER A 75 -28.42 4.07 -11.25
C SER A 75 -28.71 5.52 -11.67
N SER A 76 -29.52 6.26 -10.90
CA SER A 76 -29.78 7.69 -11.15
C SER A 76 -28.51 8.54 -11.13
N GLN A 77 -27.48 8.08 -10.42
CA GLN A 77 -26.22 8.79 -10.27
C GLN A 77 -25.28 8.63 -11.46
N LEU A 78 -25.52 7.67 -12.36
CA LEU A 78 -24.71 7.44 -13.58
C LEU A 78 -24.87 8.54 -14.66
N THR A 79 -25.55 9.63 -14.31
CA THR A 79 -25.70 10.82 -15.15
C THR A 79 -24.51 11.78 -15.04
N HIS A 80 -23.56 11.48 -14.15
CA HIS A 80 -22.34 12.25 -13.90
C HIS A 80 -21.09 11.37 -14.02
N PRO A 81 -19.93 11.95 -14.37
CA PRO A 81 -18.67 11.22 -14.34
C PRO A 81 -18.35 10.66 -12.95
N ILE A 82 -17.57 9.58 -12.92
CA ILE A 82 -17.17 8.91 -11.68
C ILE A 82 -15.65 9.03 -11.55
N ILE A 83 -15.21 9.42 -10.35
CA ILE A 83 -13.80 9.45 -9.97
C ILE A 83 -13.57 8.36 -8.91
N ILE A 84 -12.59 7.52 -9.16
CA ILE A 84 -12.05 6.56 -8.20
C ILE A 84 -10.77 7.15 -7.65
N LYS A 85 -10.72 7.38 -6.35
CA LYS A 85 -9.53 7.81 -5.63
C LYS A 85 -8.94 6.61 -4.90
N ALA A 86 -7.82 6.11 -5.42
CA ALA A 86 -7.00 5.11 -4.75
C ALA A 86 -6.08 5.84 -3.76
N ILE A 87 -6.11 5.46 -2.49
CA ILE A 87 -5.46 6.20 -1.40
C ILE A 87 -4.29 5.39 -0.86
N ALA A 88 -3.12 6.02 -0.76
CA ALA A 88 -1.92 5.43 -0.18
C ALA A 88 -2.19 4.93 1.25
N GLY A 89 -1.70 3.73 1.54
CA GLY A 89 -1.92 3.06 2.81
C GLY A 89 -3.36 2.58 3.04
N GLN A 90 -4.31 2.78 2.14
CA GLN A 90 -5.69 2.31 2.33
C GLN A 90 -6.15 1.36 1.22
N THR A 91 -5.95 1.77 -0.03
CA THR A 91 -6.41 1.02 -1.19
C THR A 91 -5.44 -0.11 -1.51
N TYR A 92 -5.97 -1.27 -1.87
CA TYR A 92 -5.21 -2.39 -2.41
C TYR A 92 -5.40 -2.45 -3.91
N ASP A 93 -4.30 -2.65 -4.61
CA ASP A 93 -4.30 -3.06 -6.00
C ASP A 93 -3.93 -4.55 -6.03
N LEU A 94 -4.92 -5.42 -6.27
CA LEU A 94 -4.76 -6.88 -6.13
C LEU A 94 -3.81 -7.53 -7.14
N ASP A 95 -3.25 -6.72 -8.02
CA ASP A 95 -2.19 -7.11 -8.93
C ASP A 95 -0.85 -7.30 -8.20
N LYS A 96 -0.66 -6.63 -7.07
CA LYS A 96 0.55 -6.67 -6.22
C LYS A 96 0.22 -6.88 -4.74
N GLY A 97 1.25 -7.20 -3.96
CA GLY A 97 1.16 -7.33 -2.52
C GLY A 97 1.20 -5.96 -1.83
N GLY A 98 0.61 -5.89 -0.65
CA GLY A 98 0.53 -4.70 0.17
C GLY A 98 -0.52 -3.68 -0.28
N ARG A 99 -0.66 -2.62 0.52
CA ARG A 99 -1.42 -1.40 0.19
C ARG A 99 -0.63 -0.58 -0.82
N LEU A 100 -1.33 0.26 -1.58
CA LEU A 100 -0.67 1.27 -2.40
C LEU A 100 0.19 2.19 -1.53
N THR A 101 1.37 2.56 -2.01
CA THR A 101 2.24 3.53 -1.32
C THR A 101 2.04 4.96 -1.83
N GLN A 102 1.32 5.12 -2.93
CA GLN A 102 1.00 6.40 -3.55
C GLN A 102 -0.48 6.49 -3.91
N SER A 103 -1.05 7.67 -3.71
CA SER A 103 -2.44 7.97 -4.06
C SER A 103 -2.53 8.33 -5.55
N TYR A 104 -3.60 7.92 -6.20
CA TYR A 104 -3.91 8.31 -7.58
C TYR A 104 -5.40 8.31 -7.85
N GLU A 105 -5.81 8.96 -8.94
CA GLU A 105 -7.19 9.00 -9.38
C GLU A 105 -7.39 8.36 -10.76
N LEU A 106 -8.49 7.62 -10.90
CA LEU A 106 -9.01 7.18 -12.19
C LEU A 106 -10.37 7.83 -12.43
N MET A 107 -10.73 8.04 -13.69
CA MET A 107 -12.01 8.66 -14.05
C MET A 107 -12.64 7.94 -15.23
N ALA A 108 -13.97 7.91 -15.23
CA ALA A 108 -14.75 7.57 -16.42
C ALA A 108 -15.88 8.58 -16.60
N ASP A 109 -16.21 8.85 -17.86
CA ASP A 109 -17.46 9.52 -18.22
C ASP A 109 -18.67 8.57 -18.04
N THR A 110 -19.86 9.11 -18.26
CA THR A 110 -21.16 8.45 -18.05
C THR A 110 -21.44 7.25 -18.96
N SER A 111 -20.55 6.95 -19.91
CA SER A 111 -20.72 5.88 -20.90
C SER A 111 -20.39 4.48 -20.38
N THR A 112 -19.79 4.35 -19.19
CA THR A 112 -19.35 3.07 -18.64
C THR A 112 -19.39 3.05 -17.12
N THR A 113 -19.57 1.87 -16.55
CA THR A 113 -19.44 1.63 -15.11
C THR A 113 -18.14 0.91 -14.77
N ILE A 114 -17.26 0.69 -15.76
CA ILE A 114 -15.93 0.10 -15.58
C ILE A 114 -14.90 1.23 -15.69
N ILE A 115 -14.32 1.63 -14.56
CA ILE A 115 -13.36 2.71 -14.45
C ILE A 115 -11.95 2.11 -14.48
N THR A 116 -11.14 2.52 -15.45
CA THR A 116 -9.81 1.95 -15.74
C THR A 116 -8.80 3.03 -16.11
N PRO A 117 -7.49 2.72 -16.17
CA PRO A 117 -6.52 3.60 -16.81
C PRO A 117 -6.95 4.05 -18.21
N PHE A 118 -7.61 3.19 -19.00
CA PHE A 118 -8.08 3.55 -20.35
C PHE A 118 -9.22 4.57 -20.34
N THR A 119 -10.19 4.45 -19.43
CA THR A 119 -11.25 5.46 -19.34
C THR A 119 -10.69 6.81 -18.91
N THR A 120 -9.69 6.81 -18.03
CA THR A 120 -8.95 8.02 -17.65
C THR A 120 -8.22 8.60 -18.85
N LEU A 121 -7.49 7.78 -19.62
CA LEU A 121 -6.79 8.21 -20.82
C LEU A 121 -7.73 8.80 -21.88
N ALA A 122 -8.90 8.19 -22.09
CA ALA A 122 -9.93 8.73 -22.98
C ALA A 122 -10.42 10.09 -22.47
N LYS A 123 -10.70 10.21 -21.17
CA LYS A 123 -11.17 11.44 -20.52
C LYS A 123 -10.16 12.59 -20.64
N ILE A 124 -8.90 12.38 -20.27
CA ILE A 124 -7.88 13.44 -20.29
C ILE A 124 -7.54 13.92 -21.71
N ASN A 125 -7.73 13.05 -22.70
CA ASN A 125 -7.52 13.37 -24.11
C ASN A 125 -8.78 13.93 -24.79
N ASP A 126 -9.94 13.91 -24.12
CA ASP A 126 -11.24 14.32 -24.67
C ASP A 126 -11.58 13.53 -25.96
N ILE A 127 -11.42 12.20 -25.91
CA ILE A 127 -11.69 11.27 -27.01
C ILE A 127 -12.61 10.14 -26.56
N THR A 128 -13.24 9.46 -27.52
CA THR A 128 -14.05 8.27 -27.21
C THR A 128 -13.17 7.04 -26.96
N MET A 129 -13.72 6.04 -26.26
CA MET A 129 -13.06 4.75 -26.07
C MET A 129 -12.76 4.05 -27.39
N GLU A 130 -13.61 4.19 -28.42
CA GLU A 130 -13.35 3.65 -29.76
C GLU A 130 -12.12 4.29 -30.41
N THR A 131 -11.98 5.61 -30.23
CA THR A 131 -10.82 6.34 -30.76
C THR A 131 -9.54 5.92 -30.05
N LEU A 132 -9.59 5.80 -28.72
CA LEU A 132 -8.46 5.31 -27.92
C LEU A 132 -8.09 3.87 -28.32
N ALA A 133 -9.06 2.97 -28.45
CA ALA A 133 -8.82 1.58 -28.84
C ALA A 133 -8.14 1.49 -30.21
N ALA A 134 -8.62 2.28 -31.19
CA ALA A 134 -8.03 2.35 -32.52
C ALA A 134 -6.59 2.88 -32.50
N GLN A 135 -6.27 3.85 -31.65
CA GLN A 135 -4.91 4.36 -31.47
C GLN A 135 -3.96 3.33 -30.86
N LEU A 136 -4.45 2.55 -29.89
CA LEU A 136 -3.65 1.53 -29.19
C LEU A 136 -3.58 0.20 -29.96
N GLY A 137 -4.44 -0.01 -30.96
CA GLY A 137 -4.49 -1.25 -31.74
C GLY A 137 -5.25 -2.40 -31.08
N TYR A 138 -6.18 -2.09 -30.16
CA TYR A 138 -6.99 -3.09 -29.46
C TYR A 138 -8.48 -3.00 -29.81
N ASP A 139 -9.20 -4.07 -29.49
CA ASP A 139 -10.66 -4.10 -29.60
C ASP A 139 -11.28 -3.22 -28.49
N THR A 140 -12.20 -2.32 -28.87
CA THR A 140 -12.88 -1.42 -27.91
C THR A 140 -13.60 -2.18 -26.80
N THR A 141 -14.20 -3.33 -27.12
CA THR A 141 -14.91 -4.14 -26.12
C THR A 141 -13.96 -4.72 -25.10
N LEU A 142 -12.71 -5.02 -25.49
CA LEU A 142 -11.72 -5.57 -24.58
C LEU A 142 -11.17 -4.51 -23.63
N ILE A 143 -10.79 -3.33 -24.13
CA ILE A 143 -10.27 -2.25 -23.25
C ILE A 143 -11.34 -1.66 -22.32
N ASN A 144 -12.62 -1.81 -22.67
CA ASN A 144 -13.77 -1.42 -21.84
C ASN A 144 -14.35 -2.60 -21.03
N SER A 145 -13.60 -3.70 -20.87
CA SER A 145 -14.02 -4.89 -20.13
C SER A 145 -13.25 -5.09 -18.83
N ASP A 146 -13.65 -6.10 -18.06
CA ASP A 146 -12.88 -6.66 -16.96
C ASP A 146 -11.71 -7.49 -17.52
N TYR A 147 -10.65 -6.79 -17.97
CA TYR A 147 -9.48 -7.42 -18.60
C TYR A 147 -8.67 -8.29 -17.61
N VAL A 148 -8.75 -7.98 -16.31
CA VAL A 148 -8.16 -8.81 -15.22
C VAL A 148 -8.78 -10.20 -15.20
N LYS A 149 -10.10 -10.31 -15.38
CA LYS A 149 -10.77 -11.61 -15.54
C LYS A 149 -10.54 -12.20 -16.93
N ALA A 150 -10.60 -11.38 -17.98
CA ALA A 150 -10.51 -11.88 -19.35
C ALA A 150 -9.16 -12.54 -19.67
N LYS A 151 -8.05 -12.08 -19.06
CA LYS A 151 -6.71 -12.64 -19.28
C LYS A 151 -6.56 -14.10 -18.87
N GLU A 152 -7.45 -14.64 -18.03
CA GLU A 152 -7.48 -16.07 -17.70
C GLU A 152 -7.68 -16.96 -18.92
N THR A 153 -8.31 -16.43 -19.99
CA THR A 153 -8.65 -17.20 -21.20
C THR A 153 -8.30 -16.49 -22.51
N ASN A 154 -7.85 -15.23 -22.47
CA ASN A 154 -7.54 -14.42 -23.64
C ASN A 154 -6.14 -13.78 -23.53
N ALA A 155 -5.20 -14.24 -24.37
CA ALA A 155 -3.83 -13.72 -24.38
C ALA A 155 -3.76 -12.21 -24.73
N THR A 156 -4.67 -11.69 -25.57
CA THR A 156 -4.74 -10.25 -25.85
C THR A 156 -5.16 -9.46 -24.60
N ALA A 157 -5.99 -10.04 -23.72
CA ALA A 157 -6.37 -9.40 -22.47
C ALA A 157 -5.18 -9.29 -21.50
N GLU A 158 -4.22 -10.21 -21.55
CA GLU A 158 -2.96 -10.10 -20.79
C GLU A 158 -2.12 -8.89 -21.26
N GLN A 159 -2.10 -8.63 -22.57
CA GLN A 159 -1.44 -7.45 -23.14
C GLN A 159 -2.13 -6.16 -22.73
N VAL A 160 -3.46 -6.12 -22.85
CA VAL A 160 -4.29 -4.99 -22.43
C VAL A 160 -4.09 -4.71 -20.94
N HIS A 161 -4.01 -5.74 -20.11
CA HIS A 161 -3.74 -5.58 -18.68
C HIS A 161 -2.35 -5.00 -18.42
N LEU A 162 -1.29 -5.54 -19.05
CA LEU A 162 0.06 -4.98 -18.93
C LEU A 162 0.10 -3.50 -19.35
N LEU A 163 -0.59 -3.15 -20.45
CA LEU A 163 -0.68 -1.77 -20.91
C LEU A 163 -1.42 -0.88 -19.91
N ALA A 164 -2.56 -1.33 -19.36
CA ALA A 164 -3.32 -0.59 -18.37
C ALA A 164 -2.46 -0.28 -17.14
N ARG A 165 -1.85 -1.31 -16.56
CA ARG A 165 -0.96 -1.20 -15.40
C ARG A 165 0.25 -0.31 -15.66
N SER A 166 0.89 -0.48 -16.80
CA SER A 166 2.06 0.33 -17.15
C SER A 166 1.68 1.78 -17.43
N SER A 167 0.49 2.04 -17.96
CA SER A 167 -0.02 3.41 -18.18
C SER A 167 -0.17 4.19 -16.87
N MET A 168 -0.37 3.53 -15.73
CA MET A 168 -0.36 4.19 -14.42
C MET A 168 0.96 4.87 -14.09
N THR A 169 2.09 4.41 -14.64
CA THR A 169 3.39 5.06 -14.46
C THR A 169 3.49 6.44 -15.15
N THR A 170 2.54 6.74 -16.03
CA THR A 170 2.47 8.01 -16.77
C THR A 170 1.48 8.99 -16.14
N LEU A 171 0.40 8.48 -15.53
CA LEU A 171 -0.64 9.31 -14.94
C LEU A 171 -0.12 10.08 -13.71
N ASN A 172 -0.71 11.23 -13.47
CA ASN A 172 -0.45 11.99 -12.24
C ASN A 172 -1.39 11.55 -11.10
N ASP A 173 -1.08 12.02 -9.91
CA ASP A 173 -1.85 11.82 -8.67
C ASP A 173 -3.34 12.17 -8.79
N THR A 174 -3.67 13.23 -9.53
CA THR A 174 -5.05 13.67 -9.76
C THR A 174 -5.39 13.71 -11.24
N VAL A 175 -6.69 13.59 -11.54
CA VAL A 175 -7.19 13.73 -12.91
C VAL A 175 -6.88 15.11 -13.46
N VAL A 176 -7.06 16.16 -12.65
CA VAL A 176 -6.77 17.55 -13.05
C VAL A 176 -5.30 17.74 -13.44
N ASN A 177 -4.36 17.14 -12.69
CA ASN A 177 -2.94 17.21 -13.04
C ASN A 177 -2.65 16.38 -14.31
N SER A 178 -3.29 15.23 -14.47
CA SER A 178 -3.18 14.42 -15.68
C SER A 178 -3.68 15.17 -16.92
N ILE A 179 -4.77 15.95 -16.82
CA ILE A 179 -5.27 16.80 -17.91
C ILE A 179 -4.21 17.84 -18.32
N LYS A 180 -3.52 18.46 -17.35
CA LYS A 180 -2.47 19.45 -17.63
C LYS A 180 -1.26 18.82 -18.34
N ASN A 181 -0.97 17.56 -18.08
CA ASN A 181 0.20 16.83 -18.59
C ASN A 181 -0.13 15.84 -19.72
N LYS A 182 -1.33 15.93 -20.32
CA LYS A 182 -1.85 14.93 -21.27
C LYS A 182 -0.92 14.60 -22.44
N GLU A 183 -0.15 15.56 -22.96
CA GLU A 183 0.76 15.32 -24.08
C GLU A 183 1.90 14.37 -23.70
N ALA A 184 2.51 14.59 -22.53
CA ALA A 184 3.56 13.72 -22.00
C ALA A 184 3.01 12.33 -21.68
N ILE A 185 1.81 12.27 -21.11
CA ILE A 185 1.09 11.01 -20.83
C ILE A 185 0.86 10.22 -22.12
N THR A 186 0.27 10.85 -23.14
CA THR A 186 -0.01 10.18 -24.43
C THR A 186 1.26 9.68 -25.11
N GLN A 187 2.37 10.42 -25.03
CA GLN A 187 3.67 9.97 -25.55
C GLN A 187 4.24 8.79 -24.75
N GLY A 188 4.12 8.83 -23.42
CA GLY A 188 4.52 7.73 -22.53
C GLY A 188 3.73 6.46 -22.80
N VAL A 189 2.40 6.56 -22.89
CA VAL A 189 1.52 5.41 -23.21
C VAL A 189 1.84 4.83 -24.58
N THR A 190 2.13 5.66 -25.59
CA THR A 190 2.58 5.18 -26.90
C THR A 190 3.89 4.39 -26.81
N THR A 191 4.84 4.89 -26.01
CA THR A 191 6.13 4.22 -25.78
C THR A 191 5.94 2.86 -25.09
N ILE A 192 5.09 2.82 -24.06
CA ILE A 192 4.70 1.61 -23.35
C ILE A 192 4.03 0.62 -24.31
N ASN A 193 3.08 1.07 -25.13
CA ASN A 193 2.36 0.19 -26.07
C ASN A 193 3.31 -0.49 -27.05
N ASN A 194 4.25 0.26 -27.63
CA ASN A 194 5.29 -0.31 -28.50
C ASN A 194 6.14 -1.35 -27.75
N LYS A 195 6.43 -1.10 -26.46
CA LYS A 195 7.20 -2.03 -25.63
C LYS A 195 6.41 -3.31 -25.29
N VAL A 196 5.10 -3.21 -25.10
CA VAL A 196 4.22 -4.39 -24.95
C VAL A 196 4.33 -5.28 -26.19
N ASP A 197 4.25 -4.71 -27.39
CA ASP A 197 4.39 -5.46 -28.65
C ASP A 197 5.74 -6.18 -28.75
N GLU A 198 6.85 -5.53 -28.36
CA GLU A 198 8.18 -6.15 -28.31
C GLU A 198 8.21 -7.36 -27.36
N LEU A 199 7.65 -7.21 -26.15
CA LEU A 199 7.66 -8.27 -25.14
C LEU A 199 6.81 -9.48 -25.56
N VAL A 200 5.66 -9.23 -26.18
CA VAL A 200 4.79 -10.25 -26.77
C VAL A 200 5.53 -11.04 -27.85
N ASN A 201 6.19 -10.34 -28.78
CA ASN A 201 6.93 -10.97 -29.87
C ASN A 201 8.11 -11.81 -29.37
N ALA A 202 8.69 -11.43 -28.24
CA ALA A 202 9.75 -12.20 -27.57
C ALA A 202 9.23 -13.34 -26.68
N GLY A 203 7.90 -13.52 -26.53
CA GLY A 203 7.30 -14.60 -25.75
C GLY A 203 7.48 -14.47 -24.24
N ASN A 204 7.59 -13.24 -23.73
CA ASN A 204 7.74 -12.99 -22.29
C ASN A 204 6.43 -13.25 -21.54
N ASN A 205 6.54 -13.59 -20.25
CA ASN A 205 5.40 -13.59 -19.34
C ASN A 205 5.07 -12.15 -18.93
N LEU A 206 3.91 -11.64 -19.33
CA LEU A 206 3.54 -10.24 -19.16
C LEU A 206 2.97 -9.94 -17.77
N ASN A 207 2.44 -10.95 -17.08
CA ASN A 207 1.80 -10.77 -15.76
C ASN A 207 2.73 -10.20 -14.69
N ASN A 208 4.05 -10.37 -14.82
CA ASN A 208 5.03 -10.01 -13.79
C ASN A 208 5.89 -8.79 -14.15
N ILE A 209 5.45 -7.96 -15.09
CA ILE A 209 6.23 -6.85 -15.65
C ILE A 209 5.48 -5.51 -15.48
N VAL A 210 6.20 -4.44 -15.21
CA VAL A 210 5.72 -3.06 -15.37
C VAL A 210 6.66 -2.34 -16.33
N ILE A 211 6.10 -1.49 -17.20
CA ILE A 211 6.88 -0.68 -18.14
C ILE A 211 6.75 0.78 -17.72
N ASP A 212 7.88 1.49 -17.59
CA ASP A 212 7.88 2.93 -17.31
C ASP A 212 7.62 3.77 -18.57
N ALA A 213 7.39 5.07 -18.39
CA ALA A 213 7.14 6.02 -19.49
C ALA A 213 8.29 6.10 -20.53
N SER A 214 9.49 5.61 -20.18
CA SER A 214 10.67 5.56 -21.07
C SER A 214 10.80 4.22 -21.81
N GLY A 215 9.91 3.26 -21.57
CA GLY A 215 9.93 1.93 -22.17
C GLY A 215 10.85 0.94 -21.45
N ASN A 216 11.33 1.25 -20.24
CA ASN A 216 12.09 0.28 -19.44
C ASN A 216 11.13 -0.68 -18.76
N SER A 217 11.44 -1.98 -18.85
CA SER A 217 10.68 -3.04 -18.21
C SER A 217 11.34 -3.39 -16.87
N THR A 218 10.57 -3.36 -15.79
CA THR A 218 10.99 -3.80 -14.45
C THR A 218 10.08 -4.94 -13.96
N PRO A 219 10.58 -5.80 -13.05
CA PRO A 219 9.72 -6.76 -12.38
C PRO A 219 8.64 -6.03 -11.59
N MET A 220 7.40 -6.48 -11.75
CA MET A 220 6.29 -6.02 -10.94
C MET A 220 6.49 -6.42 -9.47
N PRO A 221 6.08 -5.59 -8.49
CA PRO A 221 5.98 -6.01 -7.10
C PRO A 221 5.21 -7.34 -6.97
N PRO A 222 5.72 -8.33 -6.20
CA PRO A 222 5.04 -9.60 -5.99
C PRO A 222 3.72 -9.44 -5.24
N THR A 223 2.74 -10.29 -5.56
CA THR A 223 1.63 -10.59 -4.64
C THR A 223 2.19 -11.19 -3.35
N LEU A 224 1.45 -11.11 -2.24
CA LEU A 224 1.91 -11.69 -0.97
C LEU A 224 2.21 -13.19 -1.09
N THR A 225 1.36 -13.94 -1.81
CA THR A 225 1.59 -15.36 -2.09
C THR A 225 2.94 -15.60 -2.79
N ARG A 226 3.32 -14.75 -3.75
CA ARG A 226 4.61 -14.88 -4.43
C ARG A 226 5.77 -14.41 -3.56
N TYR A 227 5.56 -13.36 -2.76
CA TYR A 227 6.57 -12.82 -1.85
C TYR A 227 6.94 -13.81 -0.75
N LEU A 228 5.96 -14.52 -0.18
CA LEU A 228 6.19 -15.50 0.88
C LEU A 228 6.57 -16.89 0.35
N ALA A 229 6.37 -17.18 -0.93
CA ALA A 229 6.74 -18.48 -1.48
C ALA A 229 8.26 -18.73 -1.33
N ASP A 230 8.62 -19.81 -0.64
CA ASP A 230 10.00 -20.23 -0.39
C ASP A 230 10.90 -19.12 0.20
N THR A 231 10.34 -18.29 1.07
CA THR A 231 11.01 -17.10 1.62
C THR A 231 11.29 -17.24 3.12
N THR A 232 12.42 -16.70 3.56
CA THR A 232 12.74 -16.54 4.98
C THR A 232 12.70 -15.06 5.32
N LEU A 233 11.95 -14.70 6.34
CA LEU A 233 11.90 -13.36 6.90
C LEU A 233 12.48 -13.35 8.31
N TYR A 234 13.17 -12.26 8.64
CA TYR A 234 13.56 -11.92 10.00
C TYR A 234 12.64 -10.79 10.45
N GLN A 235 11.73 -11.11 11.36
CA GLN A 235 10.73 -10.21 11.92
C GLN A 235 11.25 -9.62 13.23
N PHE A 236 11.22 -8.31 13.37
CA PHE A 236 11.67 -7.54 14.51
C PHE A 236 10.48 -6.78 15.08
N SER A 237 10.27 -6.89 16.40
CA SER A 237 9.33 -5.98 17.03
C SER A 237 9.88 -4.57 17.01
N THR A 238 9.05 -3.61 16.61
CA THR A 238 9.36 -2.19 16.71
C THR A 238 9.08 -1.63 18.11
N ASN A 239 8.42 -2.42 18.96
CA ASN A 239 8.20 -2.13 20.36
C ASN A 239 9.41 -2.56 21.20
N GLU A 240 9.94 -1.66 22.03
CA GLU A 240 11.14 -1.91 22.84
C GLU A 240 11.00 -3.12 23.77
N PHE A 241 9.85 -3.26 24.43
CA PHE A 241 9.64 -4.33 25.41
C PHE A 241 9.78 -5.69 24.73
N TRP A 242 9.11 -5.88 23.59
CA TRP A 242 9.15 -7.13 22.85
C TRP A 242 10.50 -7.37 22.16
N PHE A 243 11.13 -6.32 21.61
CA PHE A 243 12.44 -6.42 20.98
C PHE A 243 13.54 -6.91 21.95
N GLU A 244 13.53 -6.46 23.20
CA GLU A 244 14.51 -6.92 24.21
C GLU A 244 14.17 -8.33 24.74
N HIS A 245 12.92 -8.80 24.57
CA HIS A 245 12.52 -10.16 24.89
C HIS A 245 12.98 -11.17 23.83
N ASP A 246 12.84 -10.82 22.56
CA ASP A 246 13.33 -11.61 21.43
C ASP A 246 13.79 -10.68 20.31
N LEU A 247 15.10 -10.72 19.99
CA LEU A 247 15.70 -9.75 19.06
C LEU A 247 15.06 -9.80 17.68
N TYR A 248 14.67 -10.99 17.24
CA TYR A 248 13.93 -11.24 16.04
C TYR A 248 13.29 -12.63 16.09
N SER A 249 12.19 -12.81 15.37
CA SER A 249 11.66 -14.12 15.00
C SER A 249 12.06 -14.45 13.56
N LYS A 250 12.62 -15.64 13.34
CA LYS A 250 12.92 -16.16 12.01
C LYS A 250 11.72 -16.94 11.50
N MET A 251 11.14 -16.47 10.40
CA MET A 251 9.91 -16.95 9.81
C MET A 251 10.23 -17.60 8.46
N VAL A 252 10.14 -18.91 8.36
CA VAL A 252 10.41 -19.67 7.12
C VAL A 252 9.09 -20.09 6.50
N PHE A 253 8.79 -19.54 5.32
CA PHE A 253 7.60 -19.85 4.55
C PHE A 253 7.95 -20.83 3.44
N LYS A 254 7.38 -22.03 3.50
CA LYS A 254 7.65 -23.09 2.52
C LYS A 254 6.47 -24.04 2.40
N ASP A 255 6.09 -24.42 1.18
CA ASP A 255 5.02 -25.39 0.92
C ASP A 255 3.69 -25.06 1.68
N ASN A 256 3.32 -23.77 1.73
CA ASN A 256 2.18 -23.25 2.53
C ASN A 256 2.26 -23.57 4.04
N THR A 257 3.47 -23.70 4.57
CA THR A 257 3.76 -23.86 5.99
C THR A 257 4.66 -22.73 6.45
N LEU A 258 4.33 -22.15 7.59
CA LEU A 258 5.20 -21.23 8.33
C LEU A 258 5.90 -22.02 9.43
N THR A 259 7.23 -22.01 9.43
CA THR A 259 8.06 -22.43 10.56
C THR A 259 8.64 -21.19 11.22
N ALA A 260 8.35 -21.00 12.50
CA ALA A 260 8.83 -19.86 13.28
C ALA A 260 9.81 -20.30 14.37
N THR A 261 10.93 -19.59 14.52
CA THR A 261 11.91 -19.78 15.60
C THR A 261 12.31 -18.46 16.23
N THR A 262 12.61 -18.44 17.52
CA THR A 262 13.14 -17.26 18.23
C THR A 262 14.56 -16.93 17.76
N SER A 263 15.09 -15.78 18.17
CA SER A 263 16.48 -15.39 17.89
C SER A 263 17.50 -16.39 18.44
N GLN A 264 17.16 -17.12 19.51
CA GLN A 264 17.99 -18.18 20.11
C GLN A 264 17.85 -19.54 19.41
N GLY A 265 17.07 -19.61 18.33
CA GLY A 265 16.81 -20.85 17.60
C GLY A 265 15.83 -21.80 18.31
N GLU A 266 15.09 -21.31 19.32
CA GLU A 266 14.03 -22.11 19.92
C GLU A 266 12.84 -22.19 18.97
N HIS A 267 12.32 -23.40 18.77
CA HIS A 267 11.16 -23.62 17.91
C HIS A 267 9.90 -23.03 18.54
N ILE A 268 9.19 -22.20 17.78
CA ILE A 268 7.92 -21.59 18.17
C ILE A 268 6.77 -22.42 17.63
N ALA A 269 6.71 -22.60 16.30
CA ALA A 269 5.60 -23.29 15.65
C ALA A 269 5.91 -23.78 14.24
N ASP A 270 5.17 -24.81 13.81
CA ASP A 270 5.01 -25.22 12.41
C ASP A 270 3.52 -25.17 12.06
N LEU A 271 3.12 -24.16 11.29
CA LEU A 271 1.71 -23.85 11.07
C LEU A 271 1.39 -23.89 9.58
N PRO A 272 0.40 -24.70 9.15
CA PRO A 272 -0.15 -24.59 7.81
C PRO A 272 -0.80 -23.20 7.66
N ILE A 273 -0.46 -22.47 6.61
CA ILE A 273 -0.99 -21.13 6.36
C ILE A 273 -1.93 -21.11 5.16
N SER A 274 -2.81 -20.12 5.14
CA SER A 274 -3.53 -19.66 3.96
C SER A 274 -3.27 -18.18 3.76
N ILE A 275 -3.08 -17.77 2.51
CA ILE A 275 -2.89 -16.36 2.15
C ILE A 275 -4.13 -15.92 1.40
N THR A 276 -4.77 -14.87 1.91
CA THR A 276 -5.89 -14.19 1.26
C THR A 276 -5.55 -12.72 1.17
N ASN A 277 -5.51 -12.18 -0.04
CA ASN A 277 -5.06 -10.81 -0.31
C ASN A 277 -3.66 -10.57 0.30
N ASN A 278 -3.57 -9.69 1.30
CA ASN A 278 -2.34 -9.31 1.98
C ASN A 278 -2.25 -9.84 3.41
N THR A 279 -3.09 -10.80 3.75
CA THR A 279 -3.12 -11.40 5.07
C THR A 279 -2.79 -12.87 4.96
N TYR A 280 -1.89 -13.35 5.82
CA TYR A 280 -1.77 -14.78 6.03
C TYR A 280 -2.42 -15.17 7.35
N THR A 281 -3.09 -16.31 7.33
CA THR A 281 -3.74 -16.91 8.51
C THR A 281 -3.12 -18.26 8.77
N ALA A 282 -2.81 -18.55 10.03
CA ALA A 282 -2.34 -19.87 10.42
C ALA A 282 -3.51 -20.75 10.86
N LYS A 283 -3.69 -21.89 10.17
CA LYS A 283 -4.80 -22.81 10.41
C LYS A 283 -4.75 -23.39 11.83
N GLY A 284 -5.88 -23.33 12.52
CA GLY A 284 -6.02 -23.85 13.89
C GLY A 284 -5.52 -22.89 14.97
N THR A 285 -5.24 -21.63 14.61
CA THR A 285 -4.86 -20.55 15.52
C THR A 285 -5.71 -19.31 15.25
N GLU A 286 -5.61 -18.31 16.13
CA GLU A 286 -6.15 -16.97 15.91
C GLU A 286 -5.16 -16.03 15.20
N LEU A 287 -3.99 -16.56 14.78
CA LEU A 287 -2.96 -15.76 14.13
C LEU A 287 -3.42 -15.36 12.72
N GLU A 288 -3.50 -14.05 12.54
CA GLU A 288 -3.88 -13.34 11.33
C GLU A 288 -3.01 -12.10 11.22
N GLU A 289 -2.15 -12.06 10.20
CA GLU A 289 -1.08 -11.05 10.11
C GLU A 289 -1.13 -10.41 8.72
N GLU A 290 -1.27 -9.08 8.68
CA GLU A 290 -1.33 -8.30 7.44
C GLU A 290 0.08 -7.83 7.05
N PHE A 291 0.49 -8.09 5.81
CA PHE A 291 1.73 -7.59 5.24
C PHE A 291 1.53 -6.29 4.46
N ILE A 292 2.42 -5.34 4.72
CA ILE A 292 2.59 -4.14 3.91
C ILE A 292 3.92 -4.27 3.18
N TYR A 293 3.84 -4.66 1.91
CA TYR A 293 5.01 -4.85 1.05
C TYR A 293 5.59 -3.49 0.62
N PHE A 294 6.88 -3.28 0.85
CA PHE A 294 7.61 -2.09 0.41
C PHE A 294 8.65 -2.42 -0.65
N SER A 295 9.39 -3.50 -0.46
CA SER A 295 10.39 -3.99 -1.41
C SER A 295 10.66 -5.48 -1.17
N HIS A 296 11.49 -6.09 -2.03
CA HIS A 296 11.94 -7.47 -1.78
C HIS A 296 12.74 -7.59 -0.49
N ASP A 297 13.44 -6.51 -0.12
CA ASP A 297 14.36 -6.50 1.01
C ASP A 297 13.62 -6.29 2.34
N PHE A 298 12.46 -5.61 2.32
CA PHE A 298 11.69 -5.37 3.53
C PHE A 298 10.18 -5.13 3.35
N SER A 299 9.46 -5.44 4.42
CA SER A 299 8.02 -5.25 4.58
C SER A 299 7.69 -4.88 6.03
N LEU A 300 6.50 -4.35 6.26
CA LEU A 300 5.93 -4.23 7.61
C LEU A 300 4.87 -5.32 7.81
N ILE A 301 4.69 -5.74 9.06
CA ILE A 301 3.69 -6.72 9.46
C ILE A 301 2.80 -6.05 10.50
N VAL A 302 1.51 -5.90 10.21
CA VAL A 302 0.51 -5.53 11.22
C VAL A 302 0.09 -6.80 11.92
N THR A 303 0.41 -6.88 13.20
CA THR A 303 0.24 -8.09 13.98
C THR A 303 -1.16 -8.22 14.55
N SER A 304 -1.59 -9.45 14.78
CA SER A 304 -2.91 -9.77 15.35
C SER A 304 -3.17 -9.16 16.73
N ASP A 305 -2.12 -8.76 17.46
CA ASP A 305 -2.18 -8.10 18.76
C ASP A 305 -2.10 -6.56 18.71
N GLY A 306 -2.16 -5.97 17.51
CA GLY A 306 -2.20 -4.52 17.34
C GLY A 306 -0.84 -3.83 17.38
N ALA A 307 0.23 -4.56 17.06
CA ALA A 307 1.57 -4.00 16.87
C ALA A 307 1.93 -3.92 15.37
N MET A 308 3.05 -3.26 15.08
CA MET A 308 3.60 -3.17 13.73
C MET A 308 5.05 -3.62 13.74
N ASP A 309 5.33 -4.77 13.19
CA ASP A 309 6.67 -5.32 13.15
C ASP A 309 7.38 -4.98 11.84
N PHE A 310 8.70 -4.90 11.92
CA PHE A 310 9.57 -4.75 10.76
C PHE A 310 10.04 -6.13 10.31
N ALA A 311 9.94 -6.46 9.03
CA ALA A 311 10.44 -7.73 8.49
C ALA A 311 11.38 -7.52 7.30
N THR A 312 12.46 -8.29 7.26
CA THR A 312 13.45 -8.24 6.16
C THR A 312 13.87 -9.62 5.70
N THR A 313 14.24 -9.73 4.42
CA THR A 313 14.88 -10.91 3.83
C THR A 313 16.41 -10.89 3.98
N ASP A 314 17.00 -9.79 4.44
CA ASP A 314 18.45 -9.65 4.58
C ASP A 314 18.98 -10.45 5.77
N ALA A 315 19.39 -11.69 5.52
CA ALA A 315 20.01 -12.54 6.53
C ALA A 315 21.40 -12.03 6.98
N SER A 316 22.04 -11.14 6.22
CA SER A 316 23.42 -10.71 6.52
C SER A 316 23.52 -9.80 7.74
N ILE A 317 22.40 -9.21 8.18
CA ILE A 317 22.35 -8.43 9.42
C ILE A 317 22.28 -9.32 10.67
N ILE A 318 22.16 -10.64 10.52
CA ILE A 318 22.01 -11.57 11.64
C ILE A 318 23.29 -12.37 11.84
N ASP A 319 23.85 -12.33 13.04
CA ASP A 319 24.86 -13.29 13.50
C ASP A 319 24.21 -14.26 14.50
N GLU A 320 23.83 -15.44 13.99
CA GLU A 320 23.21 -16.51 14.79
C GLU A 320 24.17 -17.07 15.86
N ASN A 321 25.50 -16.94 15.72
CA ASN A 321 26.45 -17.49 16.70
C ASN A 321 26.55 -16.61 17.94
N THR A 322 26.51 -15.29 17.75
CA THR A 322 26.59 -14.31 18.83
C THR A 322 25.22 -13.81 19.28
N ASN A 323 24.15 -14.21 18.58
CA ASN A 323 22.80 -13.71 18.74
C ASN A 323 22.76 -12.16 18.70
N THR A 324 23.29 -11.60 17.61
CA THR A 324 23.36 -10.13 17.42
C THR A 324 22.82 -9.69 16.07
N VAL A 325 22.26 -8.48 16.06
CA VAL A 325 21.73 -7.81 14.87
C VAL A 325 22.67 -6.66 14.50
N ASN A 326 23.17 -6.65 13.27
CA ASN A 326 24.14 -5.70 12.75
C ASN A 326 23.62 -5.03 11.47
N PHE A 327 22.99 -3.87 11.65
CA PHE A 327 22.70 -2.85 10.63
C PHE A 327 23.71 -2.76 9.46
N ASN A 328 23.32 -3.13 8.23
CA ASN A 328 23.97 -2.64 7.02
C ASN A 328 23.54 -1.19 6.78
N PHE A 329 24.39 -0.23 7.14
CA PHE A 329 24.06 1.19 7.03
C PHE A 329 24.23 1.70 5.60
N ILE A 330 23.23 2.43 5.11
CA ILE A 330 23.30 3.13 3.84
C ILE A 330 23.56 4.63 4.06
N PRO A 331 24.31 5.31 3.17
CA PRO A 331 24.58 6.73 3.30
C PRO A 331 23.28 7.55 3.22
N ALA A 332 23.04 8.41 4.22
CA ALA A 332 22.05 9.46 4.09
C ALA A 332 22.51 10.48 3.04
N THR A 333 21.60 10.96 2.20
CA THR A 333 21.90 11.94 1.13
C THR A 333 20.94 13.12 1.21
N ALA A 334 21.39 14.31 0.77
CA ALA A 334 20.51 15.48 0.75
C ALA A 334 19.25 15.26 -0.10
N SER A 335 19.34 14.49 -1.21
CA SER A 335 18.19 14.17 -2.07
C SER A 335 17.10 13.33 -1.39
N MET A 336 17.42 12.65 -0.28
CA MET A 336 16.41 11.95 0.51
C MET A 336 15.49 12.93 1.26
N PHE A 337 15.94 14.17 1.54
CA PHE A 337 15.26 15.07 2.47
C PHE A 337 14.99 16.47 1.92
N GLN A 338 15.90 17.07 1.14
CA GLN A 338 15.79 18.46 0.67
C GLN A 338 14.47 18.70 -0.08
N GLY A 339 13.73 19.73 0.32
CA GLY A 339 12.45 20.12 -0.28
C GLY A 339 11.31 19.12 -0.07
N LYS A 340 11.46 18.15 0.83
CA LYS A 340 10.45 17.10 1.07
C LYS A 340 9.78 17.27 2.42
N GLU A 341 8.56 16.75 2.50
CA GLU A 341 7.93 16.39 3.75
C GLU A 341 8.29 14.95 4.10
N VAL A 342 8.70 14.72 5.35
CA VAL A 342 9.09 13.40 5.85
C VAL A 342 8.40 13.16 7.18
N TYR A 343 7.71 12.03 7.28
CA TYR A 343 6.89 11.66 8.40
C TYR A 343 7.57 10.55 9.20
N TRP A 344 8.06 10.88 10.39
CA TRP A 344 8.71 9.93 11.29
C TRP A 344 7.68 9.21 12.15
N LEU A 345 7.46 7.93 11.85
CA LEU A 345 6.58 7.03 12.57
C LEU A 345 7.39 6.12 13.50
N ILE A 346 7.02 6.09 14.78
CA ILE A 346 7.75 5.38 15.83
C ILE A 346 6.83 4.95 16.97
N ASP A 347 7.15 3.82 17.61
CA ASP A 347 6.65 3.49 18.94
C ASP A 347 7.55 4.08 20.02
N ASP A 348 7.01 5.05 20.74
CA ASP A 348 7.66 5.79 21.82
C ASP A 348 7.31 5.20 23.21
N ALA A 349 6.90 3.93 23.26
CA ALA A 349 6.68 3.22 24.52
C ALA A 349 8.02 2.98 25.22
N GLU A 350 8.04 3.15 26.54
CA GLU A 350 9.20 2.86 27.39
C GLU A 350 8.92 1.61 28.23
N ASN A 351 9.66 0.53 27.98
CA ASN A 351 9.54 -0.74 28.73
C ASN A 351 8.08 -1.22 28.91
N SER A 352 7.23 -1.02 27.90
CA SER A 352 5.80 -1.35 27.92
C SER A 352 5.45 -2.22 26.71
N PRO A 353 4.70 -3.33 26.90
CA PRO A 353 4.21 -4.16 25.80
C PRO A 353 3.11 -3.48 24.98
N THR A 354 2.54 -2.39 25.48
CA THR A 354 1.55 -1.57 24.76
C THR A 354 2.26 -0.46 24.01
N ALA A 355 2.06 -0.40 22.69
CA ALA A 355 2.63 0.61 21.82
C ALA A 355 2.13 2.03 22.17
N ASN A 356 3.02 3.01 22.01
CA ASN A 356 2.75 4.43 22.11
C ASN A 356 3.18 5.11 20.81
N VAL A 357 2.33 5.00 19.78
CA VAL A 357 2.68 5.40 18.42
C VAL A 357 2.67 6.92 18.24
N SER A 358 3.83 7.46 17.87
CA SER A 358 4.05 8.87 17.56
C SER A 358 4.30 9.06 16.06
N LEU A 359 3.78 10.17 15.53
CA LEU A 359 4.02 10.60 14.15
C LEU A 359 4.50 12.05 14.18
N ILE A 360 5.74 12.27 13.77
CA ILE A 360 6.39 13.58 13.72
C ILE A 360 6.56 13.98 12.25
N GLU A 361 6.02 15.12 11.88
CA GLU A 361 6.14 15.68 10.53
C GLU A 361 7.38 16.58 10.47
N PHE A 362 8.23 16.36 9.49
CA PHE A 362 9.34 17.22 9.11
C PHE A 362 9.08 17.84 7.75
N SER A 363 9.21 19.16 7.63
CA SER A 363 9.20 19.88 6.36
C SER A 363 10.60 20.48 6.15
N PHE A 364 11.35 19.93 5.20
CA PHE A 364 12.67 20.42 4.82
C PHE A 364 12.52 21.50 3.75
N ASP A 365 13.19 22.64 3.92
CA ASP A 365 13.11 23.71 2.93
C ASP A 365 13.74 23.27 1.59
N GLU A 366 13.30 23.85 0.46
CA GLU A 366 13.83 23.53 -0.87
C GLU A 366 15.28 24.00 -1.05
N ILE A 367 15.66 25.08 -0.36
CA ILE A 367 16.98 25.71 -0.43
C ILE A 367 17.52 25.93 0.98
N GLY A 368 18.79 25.55 1.18
CA GLY A 368 19.48 25.73 2.45
C GLY A 368 19.31 24.55 3.39
N ASP A 369 19.66 24.78 4.66
CA ASP A 369 19.81 23.78 5.72
C ASP A 369 18.77 23.95 6.82
N THR A 370 17.63 24.59 6.54
CA THR A 370 16.55 24.83 7.49
C THR A 370 15.33 23.96 7.23
N GLY A 371 14.50 23.81 8.25
CA GLY A 371 13.22 23.12 8.17
C GLY A 371 12.34 23.37 9.38
N ARG A 372 11.18 22.73 9.39
CA ARG A 372 10.15 22.87 10.43
C ARG A 372 9.64 21.50 10.82
N TYR A 373 9.26 21.34 12.08
CA TYR A 373 8.64 20.10 12.53
C TYR A 373 7.32 20.33 13.25
N VAL A 374 6.44 19.33 13.19
CA VAL A 374 5.19 19.25 13.93
C VAL A 374 5.14 17.92 14.68
N ASN A 375 4.99 17.96 16.00
CA ASN A 375 4.73 16.80 16.85
C ASN A 375 3.49 17.08 17.71
N GLY A 376 2.32 16.62 17.24
CA GLY A 376 1.03 16.97 17.83
C GLY A 376 0.83 18.49 17.88
N ASN A 377 0.74 19.06 19.08
CA ASN A 377 0.58 20.50 19.28
C ASN A 377 1.91 21.28 19.30
N ILE A 378 3.05 20.59 19.34
CA ILE A 378 4.38 21.19 19.40
C ILE A 378 4.85 21.47 17.97
N LYS A 379 5.32 22.70 17.73
CA LYS A 379 5.88 23.15 16.46
C LYS A 379 7.20 23.87 16.69
N GLY A 380 8.16 23.70 15.80
CA GLY A 380 9.46 24.36 15.91
C GLY A 380 10.22 24.40 14.59
N GLY A 381 11.29 25.18 14.56
CA GLY A 381 12.29 25.16 13.49
C GLY A 381 13.43 24.19 13.82
N PHE A 382 14.15 23.78 12.79
CA PHE A 382 15.42 23.07 12.92
C PHE A 382 16.40 23.48 11.83
N THR A 383 17.68 23.20 12.06
CA THR A 383 18.68 23.11 10.99
C THR A 383 19.08 21.66 10.77
N TRP A 384 19.59 21.31 9.61
CA TRP A 384 19.94 19.93 9.28
C TRP A 384 21.14 19.82 8.36
N TYR A 385 21.87 18.72 8.45
CA TYR A 385 22.97 18.40 7.54
C TYR A 385 23.24 16.90 7.49
N ILE A 386 23.93 16.46 6.44
CA ILE A 386 24.52 15.12 6.38
C ILE A 386 25.93 15.20 6.99
N ASN A 387 26.16 14.46 8.07
CA ASN A 387 27.44 14.49 8.78
C ASN A 387 28.54 13.66 8.08
N ALA A 388 29.76 13.69 8.62
CA ALA A 388 30.91 12.98 8.04
C ALA A 388 30.75 11.44 8.03
N ASP A 389 29.86 10.90 8.85
CA ASP A 389 29.51 9.48 8.92
C ASP A 389 28.32 9.12 8.01
N ASN A 390 27.91 10.06 7.13
CA ASN A 390 26.75 9.94 6.25
C ASN A 390 25.42 9.69 7.00
N GLN A 391 25.21 10.41 8.10
CA GLN A 391 23.96 10.39 8.87
C GLN A 391 23.22 11.71 8.70
N LEU A 392 21.89 11.65 8.67
CA LEU A 392 21.06 12.84 8.79
C LEU A 392 21.12 13.33 10.23
N THR A 393 21.59 14.56 10.42
CA THR A 393 21.56 15.25 11.72
C THR A 393 20.54 16.38 11.66
N ILE A 394 19.53 16.35 12.53
CA ILE A 394 18.56 17.43 12.74
C ILE A 394 18.86 18.11 14.07
N VAL A 395 19.24 19.38 14.00
CA VAL A 395 19.60 20.23 15.13
C VAL A 395 18.41 21.14 15.46
N ARG A 396 17.85 20.96 16.66
CA ARG A 396 16.79 21.81 17.21
C ARG A 396 17.41 22.96 18.01
N ASP A 397 16.63 24.00 18.31
CA ASP A 397 17.11 25.18 19.05
C ASP A 397 17.92 24.83 20.31
N SER A 398 18.87 25.72 20.66
CA SER A 398 20.13 25.51 21.40
C SER A 398 20.13 24.84 22.77
N GLU A 399 19.00 24.32 23.26
CA GLU A 399 18.89 23.50 24.48
C GLU A 399 18.47 22.05 24.21
N ALA A 400 18.03 21.72 22.99
CA ALA A 400 17.64 20.37 22.60
C ALA A 400 18.82 19.61 21.96
N LYS A 401 18.92 18.30 22.25
CA LYS A 401 19.91 17.43 21.60
C LYS A 401 19.46 17.07 20.18
N ASP A 402 20.46 16.89 19.33
CA ASP A 402 20.32 16.54 17.92
C ASP A 402 19.65 15.17 17.74
N TRP A 403 18.78 15.06 16.76
CA TRP A 403 18.31 13.76 16.26
C TRP A 403 19.24 13.31 15.13
N ILE A 404 19.83 12.12 15.28
CA ILE A 404 20.77 11.58 14.30
C ILE A 404 20.22 10.27 13.75
N PHE A 405 19.82 10.28 12.50
CA PHE A 405 19.26 9.13 11.79
C PHE A 405 20.31 8.49 10.89
N GLN A 406 20.45 7.17 11.02
CA GLN A 406 21.25 6.35 10.12
C GLN A 406 20.32 5.41 9.35
N PRO A 407 20.11 5.68 8.05
CA PRO A 407 19.38 4.79 7.17
C PRO A 407 20.01 3.39 7.13
N VAL A 408 19.15 2.37 7.07
CA VAL A 408 19.53 0.95 6.91
C VAL A 408 18.95 0.35 5.64
N MET A 409 17.74 0.75 5.26
CA MET A 409 17.07 0.34 4.01
C MET A 409 16.22 1.50 3.50
N THR A 410 15.98 1.54 2.19
CA THR A 410 15.15 2.60 1.60
C THR A 410 14.51 2.11 0.30
N ASN A 411 13.32 2.62 0.03
CA ASN A 411 12.76 2.72 -1.31
C ASN A 411 12.32 4.18 -1.54
N ASP A 412 11.52 4.43 -2.58
CA ASP A 412 11.05 5.80 -2.89
C ASP A 412 10.07 6.34 -1.83
N ASP A 413 9.35 5.46 -1.12
CA ASP A 413 8.25 5.79 -0.21
C ASP A 413 8.69 5.87 1.26
N MET A 414 9.70 5.09 1.64
CA MET A 414 10.11 4.88 3.02
C MET A 414 11.62 4.70 3.14
N ILE A 415 12.18 5.35 4.16
CA ILE A 415 13.52 5.10 4.68
C ILE A 415 13.36 4.40 6.03
N VAL A 416 13.85 3.17 6.12
CA VAL A 416 14.02 2.48 7.40
C VAL A 416 15.35 2.94 7.99
N SER A 417 15.33 3.40 9.23
CA SER A 417 16.48 3.96 9.91
C SER A 417 16.62 3.40 11.32
N VAL A 418 17.79 3.59 11.92
CA VAL A 418 17.98 3.57 13.38
C VAL A 418 18.50 4.93 13.84
N MET A 419 18.40 5.27 15.13
CA MET A 419 19.00 6.49 15.68
C MET A 419 20.39 6.22 16.25
N ARG A 420 21.36 7.06 15.90
CA ARG A 420 22.74 6.97 16.42
C ARG A 420 22.96 7.79 17.68
N HIS A 421 22.09 8.77 17.92
CA HIS A 421 22.08 9.52 19.15
C HIS A 421 20.66 9.98 19.46
N ALA A 422 20.23 9.64 20.66
CA ALA A 422 19.13 10.28 21.39
C ALA A 422 19.70 10.68 22.77
N PRO A 423 19.11 11.67 23.48
CA PRO A 423 19.58 12.04 24.81
C PRO A 423 19.85 10.83 25.70
N LEU A 424 21.06 10.79 26.33
CA LEU A 424 21.42 10.00 27.52
C LEU A 424 20.19 9.30 28.14
N GLU A 425 20.14 7.95 28.04
CA GLU A 425 19.07 7.02 28.47
C GLU A 425 18.20 6.36 27.37
N ALA A 426 18.68 6.14 26.14
CA ALA A 426 17.94 5.26 25.21
C ALA A 426 18.84 4.48 24.24
N HIS A 427 19.51 3.43 24.73
CA HIS A 427 20.21 2.45 23.88
C HIS A 427 19.28 1.79 22.84
N LYS A 428 17.96 1.76 23.12
CA LYS A 428 16.92 1.14 22.28
C LYS A 428 16.85 1.66 20.85
N TYR A 429 16.88 2.98 20.66
CA TYR A 429 16.68 3.57 19.33
C TYR A 429 17.84 3.31 18.36
N SER A 430 18.99 2.84 18.87
CA SER A 430 20.14 2.47 18.04
C SER A 430 20.04 1.08 17.42
N ARG A 431 19.05 0.29 17.83
CA ARG A 431 18.88 -1.12 17.45
C ARG A 431 17.50 -1.42 16.86
N ILE A 432 16.49 -0.64 17.23
CA ILE A 432 15.10 -0.85 16.78
C ILE A 432 14.88 -0.05 15.48
N PRO A 433 14.42 -0.70 14.39
CA PRO A 433 14.04 -0.02 13.16
C PRO A 433 12.92 1.00 13.38
N MET A 434 13.02 2.15 12.72
CA MET A 434 11.98 3.18 12.67
C MET A 434 11.79 3.68 11.24
N PHE A 435 10.65 4.33 11.00
CA PHE A 435 10.21 4.62 9.64
C PHE A 435 10.13 6.12 9.39
N LEU A 436 10.84 6.57 8.36
CA LEU A 436 10.73 7.91 7.79
C LEU A 436 10.00 7.78 6.45
N ILE A 437 8.81 8.35 6.35
CA ILE A 437 7.88 8.08 5.25
C ILE A 437 7.72 9.36 4.43
N ASN A 438 7.76 9.27 3.10
CA ASN A 438 7.72 10.43 2.19
C ASN A 438 6.30 10.81 1.75
N ASN A 439 5.28 10.07 2.20
CA ASN A 439 3.88 10.28 1.85
C ASN A 439 3.02 10.39 3.12
N LYS A 440 2.26 11.48 3.23
CA LYS A 440 1.41 11.77 4.39
C LYS A 440 0.31 10.74 4.61
N ASP A 441 -0.48 10.46 3.56
CA ASP A 441 -1.61 9.54 3.62
C ASP A 441 -1.14 8.13 4.05
N LEU A 442 -0.01 7.69 3.49
CA LEU A 442 0.64 6.45 3.87
C LEU A 442 1.05 6.46 5.35
N ALA A 443 1.69 7.52 5.82
CA ALA A 443 2.16 7.63 7.20
C ALA A 443 0.99 7.69 8.21
N GLU A 444 -0.07 8.42 7.89
CA GLU A 444 -1.29 8.48 8.71
C GLU A 444 -2.02 7.13 8.74
N SER A 445 -2.07 6.42 7.61
CA SER A 445 -2.66 5.09 7.55
C SER A 445 -1.86 4.08 8.36
N LEU A 446 -0.53 4.03 8.19
CA LEU A 446 0.34 3.15 8.98
C LEU A 446 0.21 3.41 10.48
N LYS A 447 0.12 4.69 10.88
CA LYS A 447 -0.17 5.06 12.27
C LYS A 447 -1.50 4.49 12.75
N GLN A 448 -2.57 4.59 11.94
CA GLN A 448 -3.88 4.07 12.31
C GLN A 448 -3.87 2.55 12.45
N GLU A 449 -3.15 1.82 11.59
CA GLU A 449 -3.01 0.37 11.71
C GLU A 449 -2.26 -0.04 12.98
N TRP A 450 -1.20 0.67 13.34
CA TRP A 450 -0.40 0.37 14.53
C TRP A 450 -1.11 0.65 15.86
N ILE A 451 -2.29 1.29 15.85
CA ILE A 451 -3.05 1.58 17.07
C ILE A 451 -4.40 0.85 17.13
N LYS A 452 -4.68 -0.05 16.18
CA LYS A 452 -5.87 -0.92 16.21
C LYS A 452 -5.70 -2.00 17.25
#